data_AF-A0A819PQI0-F1
#
_entry.id   AF-A0A819PQI0-F1
#
_cell.length_a   1.000
_cell.length_b   1.000
_cell.length_c   1.000
_cell.angle_alpha   90.00
_cell.angle_beta   90.00
_cell.angle_gamma   90.00
#
_symmetry.space_group_name_H-M   'P 1'
#
loop_
_entity.id
_entity.type
_entity.pdbx_description
1 polymer ?
#
loop_
_entity_poly.entity_id
_entity_poly.type
_entity_poly.pdbx_seq_one_letter_code
_entity_poly.pdbx_strand_id
1 'polypeptide(L)'
;SHDNPTTLQWWTKEASSKEKRQFIDYIRRPIGGQDELIDDLTLEKHVDKYICWYLIQLVMQSASNAAIIQIQDILNVATRMNEPGSSSDMDHNGPQNWSWRFQWSQLTSDIRTRLKKLTQMYGRDLKYGKSIPPDDMVMKDSKCLIQ
;
A
#
# COMPACT_ATOMS: atom_id res chain seq x y z
N SER A 1 0.19 11.18 -4.74
CA SER A 1 0.46 11.71 -6.09
C SER A 1 1.91 12.19 -6.13
N HIS A 2 2.43 12.58 -7.31
CA HIS A 2 3.82 13.03 -7.44
C HIS A 2 4.14 14.31 -6.64
N ASP A 3 3.14 15.13 -6.34
CA ASP A 3 3.27 16.34 -5.50
C ASP A 3 3.29 16.03 -4.00
N ASN A 4 2.91 14.81 -3.60
CA ASN A 4 2.93 14.41 -2.21
C ASN A 4 4.29 13.79 -1.84
N PRO A 5 4.74 13.90 -0.59
CA PRO A 5 5.76 13.00 -0.07
C PRO A 5 5.34 11.53 -0.28
N THR A 6 6.33 10.63 -0.33
CA THR A 6 6.03 9.20 -0.27
C THR A 6 5.38 8.88 1.07
N THR A 7 4.63 7.78 1.15
CA THR A 7 3.98 7.37 2.41
C THR A 7 4.99 7.25 3.55
N LEU A 8 6.16 6.67 3.29
CA LEU A 8 7.22 6.55 4.29
C LEU A 8 7.73 7.92 4.75
N GLN A 9 7.96 8.85 3.81
CA GLN A 9 8.43 10.19 4.13
C GLN A 9 7.38 10.96 4.94
N TRP A 10 6.12 10.95 4.51
CA TRP A 10 5.02 11.55 5.25
C TRP A 10 4.94 10.98 6.66
N TRP A 11 4.90 9.65 6.80
CA TRP A 11 4.78 8.99 8.09
C TRP A 11 5.93 9.33 9.04
N THR A 12 7.15 9.40 8.53
CA THR A 12 8.33 9.61 9.38
C THR A 12 8.59 11.08 9.70
N LYS A 13 8.24 12.01 8.80
CA LYS A 13 8.65 13.42 8.92
C LYS A 13 7.51 14.43 9.05
N GLU A 14 6.31 14.12 8.57
CA GLU A 14 5.23 15.11 8.43
C GLU A 14 3.97 14.74 9.20
N ALA A 15 3.66 13.45 9.36
CA ALA A 15 2.48 12.96 10.04
C ALA A 15 2.54 13.29 11.55
N SER A 16 1.52 14.00 12.02
CA SER A 16 1.33 14.30 13.44
C SER A 16 1.00 13.03 14.24
N SER A 17 1.25 13.07 15.55
CA SER A 17 0.89 11.96 16.44
C SER A 17 -0.61 11.65 16.43
N LYS A 18 -1.47 12.64 16.11
CA LYS A 18 -2.91 12.44 15.97
C LYS A 18 -3.23 11.62 14.72
N GLU A 19 -2.67 11.98 13.57
CA GLU A 19 -2.88 11.25 12.31
C GLU A 19 -2.36 9.82 12.39
N LYS A 20 -1.18 9.61 13.01
CA LYS A 20 -0.64 8.26 13.23
C LYS A 20 -1.57 7.39 14.05
N ARG A 21 -2.09 7.92 15.17
CA ARG A 21 -3.07 7.20 16.00
C ARG A 21 -4.34 6.86 15.24
N GLN A 22 -4.91 7.83 14.51
CA GLN A 22 -6.12 7.61 13.71
C GLN A 22 -5.90 6.53 12.64
N PHE A 23 -4.74 6.52 12.00
CA PHE A 23 -4.38 5.49 11.04
C PHE A 23 -4.29 4.10 11.70
N ILE A 24 -3.58 4.00 12.82
CA ILE A 24 -3.45 2.75 13.58
C ILE A 24 -4.84 2.23 14.01
N ASP A 25 -5.69 3.12 14.55
CA ASP A 25 -7.05 2.77 14.95
C ASP A 25 -7.92 2.32 13.76
N TYR A 26 -7.66 2.84 12.55
CA TYR A 26 -8.36 2.43 11.34
C TYR A 26 -7.97 1.01 10.91
N ILE A 27 -6.66 0.71 10.86
CA ILE A 27 -6.16 -0.61 10.45
C ILE A 27 -6.38 -1.70 11.50
N ARG A 28 -6.54 -1.32 12.78
CA ARG A 28 -6.91 -2.22 13.89
C ARG A 28 -8.34 -2.76 13.78
N ARG A 29 -9.24 -2.03 13.11
CA ARG A 29 -10.61 -2.51 12.93
C ARG A 29 -10.56 -3.69 11.95
N PRO A 30 -11.26 -4.81 12.22
CA PRO A 30 -11.25 -5.95 11.31
C PRO A 30 -11.83 -5.51 9.96
N ILE A 31 -10.96 -5.29 8.97
CA ILE A 31 -11.40 -5.02 7.60
C ILE A 31 -11.64 -6.37 6.94
N GLY A 32 -12.71 -7.04 7.36
CA GLY A 32 -13.29 -8.24 6.73
C GLY A 32 -12.31 -9.38 6.45
N GLY A 33 -12.22 -10.34 7.37
CA GLY A 33 -11.56 -11.63 7.15
C GLY A 33 -10.48 -11.91 8.20
N GLN A 34 -10.66 -13.01 8.91
CA GLN A 34 -9.65 -13.56 9.81
C GLN A 34 -8.48 -14.06 8.95
N ASP A 35 -7.36 -13.34 8.94
CA ASP A 35 -6.05 -13.94 8.69
C ASP A 35 -4.98 -12.99 9.24
N GLU A 36 -4.23 -13.52 10.21
CA GLU A 36 -3.15 -12.89 10.98
C GLU A 36 -3.47 -11.51 11.58
N LEU A 37 -4.15 -11.54 12.73
CA LEU A 37 -3.96 -10.54 13.77
C LEU A 37 -2.45 -10.42 14.04
N ILE A 38 -1.81 -9.43 13.43
CA ILE A 38 -0.60 -8.86 13.99
C ILE A 38 -1.06 -8.35 15.36
N ASP A 39 -0.61 -9.00 16.45
CA ASP A 39 -0.97 -8.54 17.78
C ASP A 39 -0.65 -7.05 17.91
N ASP A 40 -1.46 -6.32 18.70
CA ASP A 40 -1.39 -4.86 18.76
C ASP A 40 0.02 -4.32 19.04
N LEU A 41 0.83 -5.11 19.77
CA LEU A 41 2.24 -4.83 20.08
C LEU A 41 3.14 -4.95 18.84
N THR A 42 2.96 -5.99 18.03
CA THR A 42 3.67 -6.22 16.78
C THR A 42 3.27 -5.17 15.73
N LEU A 43 2.01 -4.72 15.74
CA LEU A 43 1.52 -3.70 14.82
C LEU A 43 2.17 -2.35 15.12
N GLU A 44 2.12 -1.88 16.37
CA GLU A 44 2.75 -0.62 16.76
C GLU A 44 4.27 -0.64 16.57
N LYS A 45 4.91 -1.78 16.87
CA LYS A 45 6.37 -1.91 16.73
C LYS A 45 6.85 -1.91 15.27
N HIS A 46 6.00 -2.30 14.33
CA HIS A 46 6.41 -2.49 12.94
C HIS A 46 5.68 -1.62 11.93
N VAL A 47 4.69 -0.83 12.33
CA VAL A 47 3.93 0.07 11.43
C VAL A 47 4.86 0.98 10.64
N ASP A 48 5.87 1.56 11.30
CA ASP A 48 6.86 2.44 10.66
C ASP A 48 7.59 1.77 9.50
N LYS A 49 7.91 0.48 9.64
CA LYS A 49 8.66 -0.29 8.63
C LYS A 49 7.80 -0.67 7.43
N TYR A 50 6.50 -0.87 7.65
CA TYR A 50 5.59 -1.42 6.65
C TYR A 50 4.46 -0.47 6.24
N ILE A 51 4.51 0.80 6.64
CA ILE A 51 3.45 1.79 6.41
C ILE A 51 3.02 1.88 4.94
N CYS A 52 3.96 1.90 4.01
CA CYS A 52 3.66 1.92 2.58
C CYS A 52 2.81 0.70 2.18
N TRP A 53 3.16 -0.48 2.68
CA TRP A 53 2.44 -1.71 2.34
C TRP A 53 1.08 -1.84 3.02
N TYR A 54 0.91 -1.28 4.22
CA TYR A 54 -0.42 -1.17 4.83
C TYR A 54 -1.33 -0.28 3.99
N LEU A 55 -0.86 0.90 3.56
CA LEU A 55 -1.66 1.77 2.68
C LEU A 55 -1.93 1.13 1.32
N ILE A 56 -0.96 0.43 0.73
CA ILE A 56 -1.16 -0.32 -0.51
C ILE A 56 -2.28 -1.35 -0.32
N GLN A 57 -2.28 -2.10 0.78
CA GLN A 57 -3.33 -3.09 1.06
C GLN A 57 -4.72 -2.43 1.17
N LEU A 58 -4.83 -1.31 1.88
CA LEU A 58 -6.09 -0.56 1.99
C LEU A 58 -6.59 -0.04 0.63
N VAL A 59 -5.69 0.51 -0.19
CA VAL A 59 -6.03 0.99 -1.54
C VAL A 59 -6.54 -0.18 -2.40
N MET A 60 -5.86 -1.33 -2.34
CA MET A 60 -6.26 -2.53 -3.08
C MET A 60 -7.59 -3.10 -2.58
N GLN A 61 -7.88 -3.02 -1.29
CA GLN A 61 -9.15 -3.50 -0.71
C GLN A 61 -10.35 -2.58 -1.01
N SER A 62 -10.11 -1.31 -1.35
CA SER A 62 -11.19 -0.33 -1.52
C SER A 62 -12.20 -0.74 -2.62
N ALA A 63 -13.42 -0.18 -2.55
CA ALA A 63 -14.44 -0.38 -3.59
C ALA A 63 -14.16 0.38 -4.90
N SER A 64 -13.04 1.12 -4.99
CA SER A 64 -12.70 1.93 -6.16
C SER A 64 -12.42 1.06 -7.38
N ASN A 65 -12.94 1.45 -8.55
CA ASN A 65 -12.69 0.75 -9.82
C ASN A 65 -11.20 0.71 -10.20
N ALA A 66 -10.44 1.74 -9.83
CA ALA A 66 -8.99 1.83 -10.08
C ALA A 66 -8.22 2.04 -8.77
N ALA A 67 -7.08 1.36 -8.68
CA ALA A 67 -6.09 1.52 -7.62
C ALA A 67 -4.75 1.90 -8.26
N ILE A 68 -4.27 3.11 -8.00
CA ILE A 68 -3.01 3.63 -8.55
C ILE A 68 -2.06 3.88 -7.37
N ILE A 69 -0.87 3.29 -7.44
CA ILE A 69 0.14 3.33 -6.39
C ILE A 69 1.42 3.91 -6.96
N GLN A 70 2.07 4.82 -6.23
CA GLN A 70 3.37 5.35 -6.64
C GLN A 70 4.45 4.27 -6.50
N ILE A 71 5.35 4.17 -7.47
CA ILE A 71 6.42 3.16 -7.45
C ILE A 71 7.36 3.35 -6.24
N GLN A 72 7.53 4.57 -5.74
CA GLN A 72 8.31 4.83 -4.53
C GLN A 72 7.70 4.17 -3.29
N ASP A 73 6.36 4.12 -3.19
CA ASP A 73 5.67 3.46 -2.08
C ASP A 73 5.79 1.93 -2.20
N ILE A 74 5.74 1.39 -3.43
CA ILE A 74 6.01 -0.04 -3.71
C ILE A 74 7.42 -0.42 -3.27
N LEU A 75 8.39 0.44 -3.53
CA LEU A 75 9.80 0.25 -3.14
C LEU A 75 10.07 0.60 -1.67
N ASN A 76 9.09 1.17 -0.96
CA ASN A 76 9.21 1.64 0.42
C ASN A 76 10.39 2.60 0.64
N VAL A 77 10.53 3.61 -0.24
CA VAL A 77 11.62 4.61 -0.18
C VAL A 77 11.10 6.01 0.13
N ALA A 78 11.89 6.80 0.87
CA ALA A 78 11.57 8.17 1.26
C ALA A 78 12.13 9.20 0.27
N THR A 79 11.64 9.18 -0.98
CA THR A 79 12.12 10.05 -2.08
C THR A 79 10.95 10.70 -2.82
N ARG A 80 10.66 11.96 -2.49
CA ARG A 80 9.59 12.77 -3.12
C ARG A 80 9.91 13.05 -4.61
N MET A 81 8.89 13.04 -5.45
CA MET A 81 9.04 13.39 -6.88
C MET A 81 9.02 14.90 -7.09
N ASN A 82 8.06 15.61 -6.47
CA ASN A 82 7.93 17.05 -6.58
C ASN A 82 7.50 17.68 -5.25
N GLU A 83 8.08 18.82 -4.90
CA GLU A 83 7.64 19.70 -3.82
C GLU A 83 7.10 21.02 -4.39
N PRO A 84 5.76 21.18 -4.46
CA PRO A 84 5.15 22.41 -4.99
C PRO A 84 5.60 23.65 -4.22
N GLY A 85 5.90 24.72 -4.95
CA GLY A 85 6.36 25.99 -4.36
C GLY A 85 7.84 26.02 -3.97
N SER A 86 8.56 24.89 -4.11
CA SER A 86 10.01 24.87 -3.98
C SER A 86 10.68 25.33 -5.27
N SER A 87 11.69 26.20 -5.16
CA SER A 87 12.57 26.58 -6.27
C SER A 87 13.77 25.62 -6.40
N SER A 88 13.62 24.35 -6.01
CA SER A 88 14.72 23.38 -5.88
C SER A 88 15.51 23.12 -7.16
N ASP A 89 15.00 23.49 -8.33
CA ASP A 89 15.75 23.47 -9.58
C ASP A 89 16.87 24.53 -9.62
N MET A 90 16.81 25.55 -8.75
CA MET A 90 17.77 26.66 -8.67
C MET A 90 18.69 26.63 -7.43
N ASP A 91 18.48 25.71 -6.48
CA ASP A 91 19.36 25.55 -5.30
C ASP A 91 20.14 24.23 -5.40
N HIS A 92 21.46 24.33 -5.57
CA HIS A 92 22.37 23.19 -5.64
C HIS A 92 22.49 22.39 -4.32
N ASN A 93 21.83 22.82 -3.25
CA ASN A 93 21.91 22.19 -1.92
C ASN A 93 20.63 21.43 -1.51
N GLY A 94 19.59 21.40 -2.35
CA GLY A 94 18.32 20.71 -2.08
C GLY A 94 18.05 19.50 -2.99
N PRO A 95 17.19 18.56 -2.59
CA PRO A 95 16.71 17.51 -3.49
C PRO A 95 15.92 18.13 -4.64
N GLN A 96 16.36 17.88 -5.87
CA GLN A 96 15.77 18.44 -7.08
C GLN A 96 14.42 17.81 -7.38
N ASN A 97 13.44 18.65 -7.75
CA ASN A 97 12.17 18.18 -8.25
C ASN A 97 12.38 17.38 -9.55
N TRP A 98 11.51 16.42 -9.82
CA TRP A 98 11.48 15.64 -11.07
C TRP A 98 12.77 14.84 -11.36
N SER A 99 13.65 14.69 -10.38
CA SER A 99 14.98 14.07 -10.53
C SER A 99 15.01 12.58 -10.18
N TRP A 100 14.04 12.10 -9.39
CA TRP A 100 14.00 10.70 -8.98
C TRP A 100 13.87 9.75 -10.19
N ARG A 101 14.63 8.65 -10.18
CA ARG A 101 14.65 7.66 -11.25
C ARG A 101 14.47 6.26 -10.70
N PHE A 102 13.58 5.52 -11.34
CA PHE A 102 13.39 4.09 -11.11
C PHE A 102 14.43 3.27 -11.87
N GLN A 103 14.90 2.19 -11.26
CA GLN A 103 15.66 1.13 -11.92
C GLN A 103 14.96 -0.21 -11.71
N TRP A 104 14.83 -1.00 -12.79
CA TRP A 104 14.14 -2.30 -12.75
C TRP A 104 14.75 -3.30 -11.76
N SER A 105 16.04 -3.18 -11.46
CA SER A 105 16.75 -3.96 -10.44
C SER A 105 16.21 -3.75 -9.02
N GLN A 106 15.59 -2.59 -8.74
CA GLN A 106 14.97 -2.30 -7.44
C GLN A 106 13.70 -3.13 -7.23
N LEU A 107 13.07 -3.62 -8.31
CA LEU A 107 11.87 -4.44 -8.23
C LEU A 107 12.22 -5.93 -8.04
N THR A 108 12.50 -6.29 -6.79
CA THR A 108 12.88 -7.64 -6.37
C THR A 108 11.78 -8.68 -6.61
N SER A 109 12.15 -9.97 -6.58
CA SER A 109 11.20 -11.09 -6.64
C SER A 109 10.09 -10.98 -5.58
N ASP A 110 10.46 -10.55 -4.39
CA ASP A 110 9.57 -10.51 -3.23
C ASP A 110 8.52 -9.41 -3.39
N ILE A 111 8.93 -8.23 -3.87
CA ILE A 111 8.01 -7.13 -4.19
C ILE A 111 7.03 -7.56 -5.28
N ARG A 112 7.52 -8.19 -6.35
CA ARG A 112 6.66 -8.70 -7.44
C ARG A 112 5.65 -9.73 -6.93
N THR A 113 6.11 -10.66 -6.10
CA THR A 113 5.29 -11.73 -5.53
C THR A 113 4.21 -11.16 -4.61
N ARG A 114 4.57 -10.21 -3.76
CA ARG A 114 3.63 -9.52 -2.87
C ARG A 114 2.59 -8.71 -3.63
N LEU A 115 3.00 -7.93 -4.63
CA LEU A 115 2.07 -7.18 -5.49
C LEU A 115 1.10 -8.12 -6.22
N LYS A 116 1.61 -9.22 -6.79
CA LYS A 116 0.77 -10.22 -7.45
C LYS A 116 -0.25 -10.80 -6.46
N LYS A 117 0.19 -11.21 -5.26
CA LYS A 117 -0.70 -11.74 -4.21
C LYS A 117 -1.81 -10.75 -3.86
N LEU A 118 -1.48 -9.49 -3.58
CA LEU A 118 -2.49 -8.46 -3.25
C LEU A 118 -3.44 -8.19 -4.42
N THR A 119 -2.92 -8.13 -5.65
CA THR A 119 -3.72 -7.92 -6.85
C THR A 119 -4.75 -9.02 -7.04
N GLN A 120 -4.36 -10.28 -6.87
CA GLN A 120 -5.25 -11.43 -6.99
C GLN A 120 -6.24 -11.51 -5.82
N MET A 121 -5.74 -11.32 -4.59
CA MET A 121 -6.55 -11.38 -3.36
C MET A 121 -7.72 -10.40 -3.38
N TYR A 122 -7.53 -9.20 -3.93
CA TYR A 122 -8.56 -8.18 -4.01
C TYR A 122 -9.25 -8.10 -5.39
N GLY A 123 -9.13 -9.13 -6.22
CA GLY A 123 -9.84 -9.24 -7.50
C GLY A 123 -9.49 -8.14 -8.52
N ARG A 124 -8.26 -7.62 -8.46
CA ARG A 124 -7.76 -6.55 -9.34
C ARG A 124 -6.91 -7.08 -10.49
N ASP A 125 -6.85 -8.39 -10.71
CA ASP A 125 -6.27 -8.98 -11.90
C ASP A 125 -7.33 -9.31 -12.97
N LEU A 126 -6.93 -9.20 -14.23
CA LEU A 126 -7.82 -9.39 -15.39
C LEU A 126 -8.43 -10.79 -15.50
N LYS A 127 -7.92 -11.78 -14.75
CA LYS A 127 -8.40 -13.17 -14.80
C LYS A 127 -9.79 -13.36 -14.21
N TYR A 128 -10.27 -12.45 -13.35
CA TYR A 128 -11.64 -12.47 -12.85
C TYR A 128 -12.66 -11.83 -13.80
N GLY A 129 -12.21 -11.14 -14.86
CA GLY A 129 -13.08 -10.52 -15.87
C GLY A 129 -13.30 -11.35 -17.14
N LYS A 130 -12.59 -12.47 -17.30
CA LYS A 130 -12.75 -13.39 -18.44
C LYS A 130 -12.72 -14.83 -17.93
N SER A 131 -13.86 -15.51 -18.07
CA SER A 131 -14.12 -16.96 -17.90
C SER A 131 -14.25 -17.54 -16.48
N ILE A 132 -15.23 -17.07 -15.71
CA ILE A 132 -15.93 -17.95 -14.75
C ILE A 132 -17.41 -17.96 -15.16
N PRO A 133 -18.00 -19.11 -15.56
CA PRO A 133 -19.43 -19.23 -15.81
C PRO A 133 -20.23 -18.83 -14.56
N PRO A 134 -21.42 -18.24 -14.68
CA PRO A 134 -22.21 -17.76 -13.55
C PRO A 134 -22.44 -18.80 -12.44
N ASP A 135 -22.44 -20.09 -12.80
CA ASP A 135 -22.68 -21.20 -11.87
C ASP A 135 -21.55 -21.42 -10.85
N ASP A 136 -20.35 -20.92 -11.11
CA ASP A 136 -19.19 -21.02 -10.22
C ASP A 136 -19.03 -19.79 -9.29
N MET A 137 -19.91 -18.78 -9.40
CA MET A 137 -19.96 -17.62 -8.48
C MET A 137 -20.68 -17.92 -7.16
N VAL A 138 -21.15 -19.15 -6.94
CA VAL A 138 -21.62 -19.56 -5.61
C VAL A 138 -20.39 -19.76 -4.74
N MET A 139 -20.11 -18.76 -3.89
CA MET A 139 -19.37 -18.97 -2.66
C MET A 139 -20.07 -20.11 -1.92
N LYS A 140 -19.57 -21.34 -2.08
CA LYS A 140 -20.06 -22.47 -1.30
C LYS A 140 -19.82 -22.08 0.14
N ASP A 141 -20.92 -21.91 0.87
CA ASP A 141 -20.94 -21.68 2.30
C ASP A 141 -19.81 -22.51 2.93
N SER A 142 -18.85 -21.81 3.50
CA SER A 142 -17.88 -22.39 4.41
C SER A 142 -18.68 -23.01 5.54
N LYS A 143 -19.05 -24.29 5.36
CA LYS A 143 -19.59 -25.10 6.44
C LYS A 143 -18.51 -25.11 7.51
N CYS A 144 -18.79 -24.34 8.56
CA CYS A 144 -18.33 -24.56 9.91
C CYS A 144 -18.33 -26.07 10.18
N LEU A 145 -17.17 -26.70 10.07
CA LEU A 145 -16.93 -28.05 10.56
C LEU A 145 -16.32 -27.90 11.94
N ILE A 146 -17.20 -27.78 12.93
CA ILE A 146 -16.91 -28.22 14.29
C ILE A 146 -17.31 -29.71 14.29
N GLN A 147 -16.31 -30.58 14.38
CA GLN A 147 -16.48 -31.91 14.94
C GLN A 147 -16.17 -31.84 16.43
#